data_AF-X1R8J2-F1
#
_entry.id   AF-X1R8J2-F1
#
_cell.length_a   1.000
_cell.length_b   1.000
_cell.length_c   1.000
_cell.angle_alpha   90.00
_cell.angle_beta   90.00
_cell.angle_gamma   90.00
#
_symmetry.space_group_name_H-M   'P 1'
#
loop_
_entity.id
_entity.type
_entity.pdbx_description
1 polymer ?
#
loop_
_entity_poly.entity_id
_entity_poly.type
_entity_poly.pdbx_seq_one_letter_code
_entity_poly.pdbx_strand_id
1 'polypeptide(L)'
;MKALFDVIIVGAGPAGMFTAYKLLESSPRIKIGIIDKGKDIYTRLSSTFTQNDLISGAGGAGLFSDGKLILTLNAGGKLQIPQSDANRYVAYINNLL
;
A
#
# COMPACT_ATOMS: atom_id res chain seq x y z
N MET A 1 -6.09 30.47 -1.64
CA MET A 1 -5.07 29.45 -1.28
C MET A 1 -4.95 28.46 -2.45
N LYS A 2 -3.73 28.04 -2.81
CA LYS A 2 -3.50 27.01 -3.84
C LYS A 2 -3.36 25.65 -3.16
N ALA A 3 -4.05 24.64 -3.66
CA ALA A 3 -3.90 23.28 -3.14
C ALA A 3 -2.45 22.79 -3.32
N LEU A 4 -1.88 22.19 -2.27
CA LEU A 4 -0.52 21.65 -2.28
C LEU A 4 -0.44 20.30 -3.02
N PHE A 5 -1.52 19.52 -2.98
CA PHE A 5 -1.64 18.19 -3.58
C PHE A 5 -2.85 18.15 -4.52
N ASP A 6 -2.73 17.38 -5.60
CA ASP A 6 -3.84 17.04 -6.50
C ASP A 6 -4.60 15.82 -5.98
N VAL A 7 -3.90 14.88 -5.33
CA VAL A 7 -4.46 13.66 -4.73
C VAL A 7 -3.88 13.45 -3.34
N ILE A 8 -4.73 13.09 -2.38
CA ILE A 8 -4.32 12.64 -1.04
C ILE A 8 -4.71 11.16 -0.89
N ILE A 9 -3.73 10.35 -0.51
CA ILE A 9 -3.89 8.92 -0.22
C ILE A 9 -3.82 8.73 1.29
N VAL A 10 -4.85 8.11 1.86
CA VAL A 10 -4.93 7.80 3.28
C VAL A 10 -4.55 6.34 3.49
N GLY A 11 -3.43 6.12 4.19
CA GLY A 11 -2.79 4.83 4.40
C GLY A 11 -1.50 4.71 3.59
N ALA A 12 -0.36 4.66 4.29
CA ALA A 12 0.96 4.47 3.69
C ALA A 12 1.40 3.00 3.67
N GLY A 13 0.45 2.06 3.61
CA GLY A 13 0.71 0.65 3.39
C GLY A 13 0.96 0.30 1.91
N PRO A 14 1.12 -1.00 1.58
CA PRO A 14 1.39 -1.44 0.21
C PRO A 14 0.36 -0.92 -0.80
N ALA A 15 -0.94 -0.97 -0.48
CA ALA A 15 -1.99 -0.48 -1.36
C ALA A 15 -1.85 1.02 -1.68
N GLY A 16 -1.57 1.86 -0.67
CA GLY A 16 -1.41 3.30 -0.85
C GLY A 16 -0.13 3.65 -1.62
N MET A 17 0.98 2.96 -1.30
CA MET A 17 2.25 3.13 -2.01
C MET A 17 2.14 2.74 -3.49
N PHE A 18 1.52 1.58 -3.79
CA PHE A 18 1.30 1.16 -5.19
C PHE A 18 0.33 2.08 -5.92
N THR A 19 -0.70 2.62 -5.25
CA THR A 19 -1.59 3.62 -5.83
C THR A 19 -0.80 4.86 -6.24
N ALA A 20 0.06 5.39 -5.36
CA ALA A 20 0.92 6.53 -5.67
C ALA A 20 1.85 6.24 -6.85
N TYR A 21 2.48 5.06 -6.85
CA TYR A 21 3.35 4.61 -7.93
C TYR A 21 2.63 4.59 -9.29
N LYS A 22 1.45 3.94 -9.38
CA LYS A 22 0.67 3.86 -10.63
C LYS A 22 0.19 5.24 -11.10
N LEU A 23 -0.15 6.15 -10.16
CA LEU A 23 -0.52 7.52 -10.49
C LEU A 23 0.66 8.30 -11.06
N LEU A 24 1.87 8.13 -10.50
CA LEU A 24 3.09 8.75 -11.02
C LEU A 24 3.49 8.22 -12.39
N GLU A 25 3.29 6.92 -12.66
CA GLU A 25 3.49 6.37 -14.01
C GLU A 25 2.54 7.00 -15.03
N SER A 26 1.27 7.22 -14.66
CA SER A 26 0.23 7.74 -15.55
C SER A 26 0.28 9.25 -15.71
N SER A 27 0.76 9.97 -14.70
CA SER A 27 0.85 11.43 -14.67
C SER A 27 2.08 11.89 -13.88
N PRO A 28 3.27 11.98 -14.50
CA PRO A 28 4.53 12.24 -13.81
C PRO A 28 4.62 13.56 -13.03
N ARG A 29 3.71 14.51 -13.29
CA ARG A 29 3.67 15.81 -12.63
C ARG A 29 2.58 15.93 -11.55
N ILE A 30 1.83 14.86 -11.29
CA ILE A 30 0.77 14.88 -10.27
C ILE A 30 1.40 15.04 -8.88
N LYS A 31 0.83 15.91 -8.05
CA LYS A 31 1.27 16.12 -6.67
C LYS A 31 0.47 15.22 -5.74
N ILE A 32 1.12 14.22 -5.19
CA ILE A 32 0.48 13.23 -4.30
C ILE A 32 0.93 13.47 -2.87
N GLY A 33 -0.03 13.60 -1.97
CA GLY A 33 0.21 13.49 -0.53
C GLY A 33 -0.15 12.07 -0.07
N ILE A 34 0.70 11.43 0.71
CA ILE A 34 0.36 10.17 1.40
C ILE A 34 0.42 10.45 2.89
N ILE A 35 -0.65 10.09 3.60
CA ILE A 35 -0.75 10.24 5.04
C ILE A 35 -1.04 8.90 5.70
N ASP A 36 -0.48 8.67 6.88
CA ASP A 36 -0.79 7.52 7.71
C ASP A 36 -0.95 7.98 9.17
N LYS A 37 -1.70 7.22 9.96
CA LYS A 37 -1.89 7.50 11.39
C LYS A 37 -0.66 7.11 12.22
N GLY A 38 0.19 6.23 11.70
CA GLY A 38 1.40 5.78 12.37
C GLY A 38 2.64 6.61 12.03
N LYS A 39 3.79 6.11 12.47
CA LYS A 39 5.09 6.80 12.34
C LYS A 39 5.73 6.53 10.97
N ASP A 40 6.75 7.31 10.62
CA ASP A 40 7.62 7.03 9.47
C ASP A 40 8.49 5.77 9.70
N ILE A 41 9.14 5.28 8.64
CA ILE A 41 9.85 4.00 8.68
C ILE A 41 11.01 3.97 9.68
N TYR A 42 11.73 5.08 9.86
CA TYR A 42 12.91 5.12 10.75
C TYR A 42 12.46 5.17 12.20
N THR A 43 11.41 5.95 12.49
CA THR A 43 10.87 6.04 13.84
C THR A 43 10.15 4.75 14.26
N ARG A 44 9.56 4.02 13.29
CA ARG A 44 8.97 2.68 13.54
C ARG A 44 10.00 1.62 13.94
N LEU A 45 11.29 1.78 13.64
CA LEU A 45 12.33 0.81 14.02
C LEU A 45 13.02 1.15 15.35
N SER A 46 12.49 2.12 16.10
CA SER A 46 13.10 2.62 17.33
C SER A 46 12.68 1.85 18.59
N SER A 47 13.35 2.15 19.71
CA SER A 47 12.99 1.65 21.05
C SER A 47 11.60 2.09 21.54
N THR A 48 10.93 3.00 20.82
CA THR A 48 9.56 3.47 21.12
C THR A 48 8.47 2.67 20.40
N PHE A 49 8.82 1.49 19.88
CA PHE A 49 7.90 0.61 19.18
C PHE A 49 6.73 0.18 20.06
N THR A 50 5.52 0.32 19.54
CA THR A 50 4.27 -0.08 20.20
C THR A 50 3.51 -1.10 19.36
N GLN A 51 2.49 -1.75 19.95
CA GLN A 51 1.60 -2.63 19.18
C GLN A 51 0.92 -1.93 17.99
N ASN A 52 0.62 -0.63 18.11
CA ASN A 52 0.05 0.14 17.01
C ASN A 52 1.03 0.30 15.83
N ASP A 53 2.33 0.33 16.13
CA ASP A 53 3.40 0.42 15.13
C ASP A 53 3.58 -0.89 14.36
N LEU A 54 2.95 -2.01 14.75
CA LEU A 54 2.91 -3.24 13.94
C LEU A 54 2.04 -3.04 12.69
N ILE A 55 0.89 -2.38 12.84
CA ILE A 55 -0.14 -2.31 11.79
C ILE A 55 -0.27 -0.94 11.13
N SER A 56 0.32 0.10 11.72
CA SER A 56 0.15 1.50 11.28
C SER A 56 1.49 2.19 11.06
N GLY A 57 1.54 3.10 10.08
CA GLY A 57 2.72 3.88 9.70
C GLY A 57 3.23 3.52 8.31
N ALA A 58 4.36 4.12 7.92
CA ALA A 58 4.96 3.91 6.61
C ALA A 58 5.27 2.42 6.37
N GLY A 59 4.71 1.82 5.32
CA GLY A 59 4.79 0.40 5.01
C GLY A 59 3.64 -0.45 5.59
N GLY A 60 2.76 0.14 6.41
CA GLY A 60 1.59 -0.52 6.99
C GLY A 60 1.94 -1.80 7.77
N ALA A 61 1.00 -2.75 7.81
CA ALA A 61 1.19 -4.06 8.43
C ALA A 61 2.18 -4.97 7.68
N GLY A 62 2.43 -4.69 6.39
CA GLY A 62 3.35 -5.50 5.57
C GLY A 62 4.82 -5.33 5.94
N LEU A 63 5.22 -4.17 6.50
CA LEU A 63 6.62 -3.85 6.79
C LEU A 63 7.30 -4.86 7.72
N PHE A 64 6.58 -5.34 8.74
CA PHE A 64 7.10 -6.29 9.75
C PHE A 64 6.65 -7.72 9.48
N SER A 65 6.14 -8.00 8.28
CA SER A 65 5.81 -9.35 7.83
C SER A 65 7.05 -10.04 7.24
N ASP A 66 6.94 -11.34 6.96
CA ASP A 66 7.94 -12.08 6.19
C ASP A 66 7.91 -11.77 4.67
N GLY A 67 7.04 -10.85 4.24
CA GLY A 67 6.94 -10.41 2.85
C GLY A 67 6.35 -11.44 1.90
N LYS A 68 5.70 -12.51 2.40
CA LYS A 68 5.08 -13.51 1.53
C LYS A 68 3.91 -12.94 0.75
N LEU A 69 3.94 -13.15 -0.56
CA LEU A 69 2.86 -12.78 -1.47
C LEU A 69 1.97 -14.00 -1.73
N ILE A 70 0.68 -13.87 -1.40
CA ILE A 70 -0.33 -14.90 -1.72
C ILE A 70 -0.91 -14.57 -3.10
N LEU A 71 -0.31 -15.13 -4.15
CA LEU A 71 -0.72 -14.92 -5.55
C LEU A 71 -1.69 -16.00 -6.04
N THR A 72 -2.58 -16.42 -5.15
CA THR A 72 -3.63 -17.41 -5.41
C THR A 72 -4.92 -16.96 -4.76
N LEU A 73 -6.05 -17.24 -5.41
CA LEU A 73 -7.37 -16.91 -4.88
C LEU A 73 -7.92 -18.00 -3.95
N ASN A 74 -7.17 -19.10 -3.79
CA ASN A 74 -7.54 -20.23 -2.92
C ASN A 74 -7.07 -20.06 -1.47
N ALA A 75 -6.28 -19.01 -1.18
CA ALA A 75 -5.78 -18.72 0.16
C ALA A 75 -6.02 -17.25 0.51
N GLY A 76 -6.26 -16.97 1.79
CA GLY A 76 -6.61 -15.64 2.28
C GLY A 76 -8.12 -15.40 2.33
N GLY A 77 -8.52 -14.14 2.15
CA GLY A 77 -9.93 -13.72 2.17
C GLY A 77 -10.61 -13.82 0.79
N LYS A 78 -11.94 -13.91 0.77
CA LYS A 78 -12.72 -13.84 -0.47
C LYS A 78 -12.86 -12.38 -0.92
N LEU A 79 -12.34 -12.05 -2.09
CA LEU A 79 -12.52 -10.74 -2.69
C LEU A 79 -13.99 -10.55 -3.10
N GLN A 80 -14.58 -9.41 -2.76
CA GLN A 80 -15.95 -9.07 -3.14
C GLN A 80 -16.00 -8.42 -4.54
N ILE A 81 -15.39 -9.08 -5.53
CA ILE A 81 -15.33 -8.66 -6.93
C ILE A 81 -15.59 -9.86 -7.85
N PRO A 82 -15.95 -9.64 -9.13
CA PRO A 82 -16.07 -10.72 -10.09
C PRO A 82 -14.79 -11.56 -10.18
N GLN A 83 -14.95 -12.88 -10.30
CA GLN A 83 -13.83 -13.83 -10.37
C GLN A 83 -12.90 -13.53 -11.56
N SER A 84 -13.45 -13.05 -12.68
CA SER A 84 -12.68 -12.60 -13.85
C SER A 84 -11.70 -11.48 -13.52
N ASP A 85 -12.14 -10.51 -12.70
CA ASP A 85 -11.33 -9.36 -12.32
C ASP A 85 -10.25 -9.77 -11.32
N ALA A 86 -10.60 -10.62 -10.35
CA ALA A 86 -9.64 -11.19 -9.41
C ALA A 86 -8.52 -11.95 -10.15
N ASN A 87 -8.89 -12.82 -11.11
CA ASN A 87 -7.93 -13.54 -11.94
C ASN A 87 -7.03 -12.60 -12.74
N ARG A 88 -7.61 -11.53 -13.31
CA ARG A 88 -6.87 -10.51 -14.05
C ARG A 88 -5.86 -9.79 -13.17
N TYR A 89 -6.21 -9.43 -11.93
CA TYR A 89 -5.28 -8.78 -11.00
C TYR A 89 -4.15 -9.72 -10.58
N VAL A 90 -4.43 -10.99 -10.30
CA VAL A 90 -3.38 -11.98 -9.99
C VAL A 90 -2.41 -12.13 -11.16
N ALA A 91 -2.93 -12.26 -12.39
CA ALA A 91 -2.08 -12.34 -13.58
C ALA A 91 -1.23 -11.08 -13.78
N TYR A 92 -1.81 -9.89 -13.56
CA TYR A 92 -1.08 -8.63 -13.62
C TYR A 92 0.07 -8.57 -12.61
N ILE A 93 -0.19 -8.94 -11.34
CA ILE A 93 0.84 -8.93 -10.30
C ILE A 93 1.94 -9.96 -10.59
N ASN A 94 1.57 -11.16 -11.05
CA ASN A 94 2.56 -12.18 -11.45
C ASN A 94 3.49 -11.70 -12.57
N ASN A 95 3.01 -10.86 -13.50
CA ASN A 95 3.84 -10.32 -14.58
C ASN A 95 4.74 -9.14 -14.14
N LEU A 96 4.52 -8.58 -12.95
CA LEU A 96 5.34 -7.51 -12.40
C LEU A 96 6.55 -8.03 -11.60
N LEU A 97 6.54 -9.30 -11.22
CA LEU A 97 7.57 -9.97 -10.42
C LEU A 97 8.46 -10.86 -11.31
#